data_AF-A0A7W0LUC7-F1
#
_entry.id   AF-A0A7W0LUC7-F1
#
_cell.length_a   1.000
_cell.length_b   1.000
_cell.length_c   1.000
_cell.angle_alpha   90.00
_cell.angle_beta   90.00
_cell.angle_gamma   90.00
#
_symmetry.space_group_name_H-M   'P 1'
#
loop_
_entity.id
_entity.type
_entity.pdbx_description
1 polymer ?
#
loop_
_entity_poly.entity_id
_entity_poly.type
_entity_poly.pdbx_seq_one_letter_code
_entity_poly.pdbx_strand_id
1 'polypeptide(L)'
;MVTALTMHVAALDIDLHLPEARSLKAKRATVKAILEGARQRFRVAVAEVGFHDQWQRSRLGMAAVASTPGHVEEVLDEVERFVWSRPDIEIVAIDRRWLDGEG
;
A
#
# COMPACT_ATOMS: atom_id res chain seq x y z
N MET A 1 25.71 -24.01 13.26
CA MET A 1 25.26 -22.62 13.14
C MET A 1 23.81 -22.64 12.71
N VAL A 2 22.88 -22.24 13.58
CA VAL A 2 21.51 -21.93 13.14
C VAL A 2 21.62 -20.57 12.48
N THR A 3 21.44 -20.49 11.17
CA THR A 3 21.25 -19.22 10.48
C THR A 3 20.03 -18.57 11.11
N ALA A 4 20.15 -17.39 11.71
CA ALA A 4 18.98 -16.66 12.15
C ALA A 4 18.05 -16.51 10.93
N LEU A 5 16.81 -17.00 11.04
CA LEU A 5 15.78 -16.76 10.04
C LEU A 5 15.37 -15.30 10.21
N THR A 6 16.11 -14.39 9.58
CA THR A 6 15.80 -12.97 9.63
C THR A 6 14.58 -12.70 8.78
N MET A 7 13.51 -12.21 9.43
CA MET A 7 12.30 -11.74 8.77
C MET A 7 12.44 -10.24 8.52
N HIS A 8 12.19 -9.81 7.30
CA HIS A 8 12.16 -8.41 6.91
C HIS A 8 10.73 -8.01 6.58
N VAL A 9 10.27 -6.90 7.15
CA VAL A 9 8.93 -6.37 6.92
C VAL A 9 9.03 -4.87 6.61
N ALA A 10 8.29 -4.43 5.60
CA ALA A 10 8.08 -3.00 5.36
C ALA A 10 6.66 -2.75 4.89
N ALA A 11 6.23 -1.50 5.02
CA ALA A 11 4.96 -1.02 4.52
C ALA A 11 5.12 0.25 3.69
N LEU A 12 4.26 0.39 2.68
CA LEU A 12 3.95 1.64 2.02
C LEU A 12 2.76 2.29 2.71
N ASP A 13 2.90 3.59 2.97
CA ASP A 13 1.84 4.48 3.40
C ASP A 13 1.60 5.50 2.29
N ILE A 14 0.43 5.44 1.66
CA ILE A 14 0.11 6.16 0.42
C ILE A 14 -1.09 7.08 0.67
N ASP A 15 -0.88 8.39 0.58
CA ASP A 15 -1.93 9.40 0.63
C ASP A 15 -2.42 9.70 -0.79
N LEU A 16 -3.73 9.60 -1.00
CA LEU A 16 -4.38 9.72 -2.29
C LEU A 16 -5.41 10.85 -2.29
N HIS A 17 -5.42 11.63 -3.37
CA HIS A 17 -6.56 12.43 -3.77
C HIS A 17 -7.40 11.68 -4.83
N LEU A 18 -8.72 11.73 -4.68
CA LEU A 18 -9.68 11.08 -5.57
C LEU A 18 -10.55 12.16 -6.24
N PRO A 19 -10.09 12.76 -7.35
CA PRO A 19 -10.75 13.94 -7.94
C PRO A 19 -12.19 13.66 -8.39
N GLU A 20 -12.42 12.47 -8.95
CA GLU A 20 -13.70 12.06 -9.53
C GLU A 20 -14.68 11.45 -8.53
N ALA A 21 -14.23 11.10 -7.32
CA ALA A 21 -15.16 10.62 -6.30
C ALA A 21 -16.12 11.77 -5.95
N ARG A 22 -17.44 11.50 -5.92
CA ARG A 22 -18.50 12.48 -5.53
C ARG A 22 -19.32 12.04 -4.31
N SER A 23 -18.90 10.97 -3.65
CA SER A 23 -19.55 10.43 -2.44
C SER A 23 -18.64 9.39 -1.77
N LEU A 24 -18.93 9.06 -0.50
CA LEU A 24 -18.24 7.96 0.19
C LEU A 24 -18.43 6.60 -0.50
N LYS A 25 -19.56 6.39 -1.18
CA LYS A 25 -19.80 5.18 -1.97
C LYS A 25 -18.87 5.12 -3.19
N ALA A 26 -18.72 6.23 -3.92
CA ALA A 26 -17.82 6.31 -5.07
C ALA A 26 -16.38 6.06 -4.64
N LYS A 27 -15.92 6.74 -3.58
CA LYS A 27 -14.61 6.48 -2.97
C LYS A 27 -14.39 5.01 -2.64
N ARG A 28 -15.34 4.38 -1.94
CA ARG A 28 -15.23 2.96 -1.55
C ARG A 28 -15.07 2.04 -2.76
N ALA A 29 -15.70 2.35 -3.89
CA ALA A 29 -15.53 1.57 -5.11
C ALA A 29 -14.10 1.70 -5.66
N THR A 30 -13.57 2.92 -5.78
CA THR A 30 -12.19 3.18 -6.24
C THR A 30 -11.15 2.54 -5.32
N VAL A 31 -11.24 2.82 -4.01
CA VAL A 31 -10.31 2.27 -3.00
C VAL A 31 -10.34 0.75 -3.00
N LYS A 32 -11.53 0.14 -3.05
CA LYS A 32 -11.66 -1.33 -3.13
C LYS A 32 -10.96 -1.87 -4.38
N ALA A 33 -11.15 -1.27 -5.54
CA ALA A 33 -10.49 -1.73 -6.77
C ALA A 33 -8.96 -1.69 -6.67
N ILE A 34 -8.40 -0.67 -6.02
CA ILE A 34 -6.96 -0.54 -5.79
C ILE A 34 -6.47 -1.65 -4.84
N LEU A 35 -7.10 -1.78 -3.67
CA LEU A 35 -6.70 -2.75 -2.64
C LEU A 35 -6.82 -4.19 -3.15
N GLU A 36 -7.94 -4.54 -3.81
CA GLU A 36 -8.14 -5.86 -4.43
C GLU A 36 -7.09 -6.15 -5.50
N GLY A 37 -6.81 -5.19 -6.38
CA GLY A 37 -5.81 -5.34 -7.44
C GLY A 37 -4.42 -5.56 -6.88
N ALA A 38 -4.02 -4.79 -5.87
CA ALA A 38 -2.72 -4.94 -5.22
C ALA A 38 -2.60 -6.30 -4.52
N ARG A 39 -3.61 -6.69 -3.74
CA ARG A 39 -3.62 -7.97 -3.01
C ARG A 39 -3.55 -9.18 -3.94
N GLN A 40 -4.28 -9.16 -5.06
CA GLN A 40 -4.31 -10.27 -6.01
C GLN A 40 -3.00 -10.40 -6.79
N ARG A 41 -2.30 -9.29 -7.04
CA ARG A 41 -1.09 -9.27 -7.90
C ARG A 41 0.21 -9.45 -7.11
N PHE A 42 0.32 -8.87 -5.91
CA PHE A 42 1.64 -8.64 -5.28
C PHE A 42 1.89 -9.35 -3.94
N ARG A 43 1.09 -10.33 -3.52
CA ARG A 43 1.28 -11.05 -2.23
C ARG A 43 1.48 -10.13 -1.01
N VAL A 44 0.85 -8.95 -1.01
CA VAL A 44 0.92 -7.97 0.08
C VAL A 44 -0.35 -7.97 0.92
N ALA A 45 -0.20 -7.64 2.20
CA ALA A 45 -1.33 -7.22 3.04
C ALA A 45 -1.73 -5.79 2.65
N VAL A 46 -3.02 -5.47 2.65
CA VAL A 46 -3.53 -4.17 2.20
C VAL A 46 -4.68 -3.68 3.08
N ALA A 47 -4.78 -2.37 3.29
CA ALA A 47 -5.89 -1.74 4.00
C ALA A 47 -6.06 -0.26 3.59
N GLU A 48 -7.28 0.25 3.72
CA GLU A 48 -7.46 1.70 3.91
C GLU A 48 -7.23 1.99 5.40
N VAL A 49 -6.37 2.96 5.72
CA VAL A 49 -5.90 3.24 7.09
C VAL A 49 -6.21 4.66 7.56
N GLY A 50 -6.85 5.49 6.72
CA GLY A 50 -7.17 6.87 7.11
C GLY A 50 -8.09 7.61 6.15
N PHE A 51 -8.59 8.76 6.63
CA PHE A 51 -9.52 9.66 5.92
C PHE A 51 -10.87 9.02 5.55
N HIS A 52 -11.36 8.04 6.31
CA HIS A 52 -12.57 7.27 5.98
C HIS A 52 -13.85 8.09 5.81
N ASP A 53 -13.92 9.29 6.40
CA ASP A 53 -15.02 10.25 6.34
C ASP A 53 -14.88 11.29 5.21
N GLN A 54 -13.74 11.33 4.52
CA GLN A 54 -13.48 12.21 3.38
C GLN A 54 -13.62 11.43 2.09
N TRP A 55 -14.42 11.93 1.14
CA TRP A 55 -14.71 11.22 -0.11
C TRP A 55 -13.69 11.50 -1.22
N GLN A 56 -12.96 12.62 -1.18
CA GLN A 56 -11.89 12.94 -2.15
C GLN A 56 -10.48 12.69 -1.59
N ARG A 57 -10.35 11.99 -0.46
CA ARG A 57 -9.06 11.67 0.14
C ARG A 57 -9.07 10.28 0.75
N SER A 58 -7.98 9.54 0.65
CA SER A 58 -7.83 8.22 1.27
C SER A 58 -6.37 7.96 1.62
N ARG A 59 -6.13 7.25 2.72
CA ARG A 59 -4.79 6.78 3.07
C ARG A 59 -4.77 5.27 2.97
N LEU A 60 -3.87 4.71 2.17
CA LEU A 60 -3.73 3.27 1.97
C LEU A 60 -2.46 2.77 2.63
N GLY A 61 -2.55 1.64 3.31
CA GLY A 61 -1.41 0.90 3.84
C GLY A 61 -1.23 -0.41 3.08
N MET A 62 0.00 -0.71 2.66
CA MET A 62 0.33 -1.99 1.99
C MET A 62 1.64 -2.54 2.54
N ALA A 63 1.66 -3.79 3.01
CA ALA A 63 2.83 -4.36 3.68
C ALA A 63 3.29 -5.67 3.02
N ALA A 64 4.62 -5.84 2.97
CA ALA A 64 5.30 -7.02 2.45
C ALA A 64 6.23 -7.60 3.52
N VAL A 65 6.42 -8.92 3.48
CA VAL A 65 7.32 -9.68 4.35
C VAL A 65 8.13 -10.67 3.53
N ALA A 66 9.44 -10.77 3.80
CA ALA A 66 10.32 -11.71 3.13
C ALA A 66 11.53 -12.09 3.99
N SER A 67 12.29 -13.10 3.53
CA SER A 67 13.56 -13.52 4.15
C SER A 67 14.75 -12.65 3.76
N THR A 68 14.58 -11.70 2.84
CA THR A 68 15.62 -10.73 2.45
C THR A 68 15.01 -9.33 2.31
N PRO A 69 15.74 -8.25 2.63
CA PRO A 69 15.22 -6.90 2.44
C PRO A 69 15.01 -6.58 0.96
N GLY A 70 15.89 -7.06 0.07
CA GLY A 70 15.74 -6.83 -1.37
C GLY A 70 14.44 -7.40 -1.96
N HIS A 71 13.94 -8.53 -1.45
CA HIS A 71 12.64 -9.04 -1.93
C HIS A 71 11.46 -8.21 -1.40
N VAL A 72 11.54 -7.68 -0.19
CA VAL A 72 10.55 -6.71 0.31
C VAL A 72 10.55 -5.45 -0.56
N GLU A 73 11.73 -4.92 -0.89
CA GLU A 73 11.87 -3.74 -1.76
C GLU A 73 11.29 -3.98 -3.14
N GLU A 74 11.63 -5.10 -3.79
CA GLU A 74 11.11 -5.48 -5.10
C GLU A 74 9.58 -5.52 -5.12
N VAL A 75 8.97 -6.20 -4.14
CA VAL A 75 7.51 -6.31 -4.04
C VAL A 75 6.87 -4.93 -3.83
N LEU A 76 7.41 -4.10 -2.93
CA LEU A 76 6.85 -2.78 -2.68
C LEU A 76 7.05 -1.81 -3.86
N ASP A 77 8.16 -1.90 -4.59
CA ASP A 77 8.38 -1.14 -5.82
C ASP A 77 7.33 -1.48 -6.89
N GLU A 78 6.99 -2.77 -7.05
CA GLU A 78 5.94 -3.20 -7.98
C GLU A 78 4.56 -2.69 -7.58
N VAL A 79 4.24 -2.74 -6.28
CA VAL A 79 3.00 -2.18 -5.73
C VAL A 79 2.92 -0.68 -5.97
N GLU A 80 4.00 0.06 -5.69
CA GLU A 80 4.07 1.49 -5.90
C GLU A 80 3.87 1.84 -7.39
N ARG A 81 4.57 1.17 -8.31
CA ARG A 81 4.36 1.34 -9.77
C ARG A 81 2.92 1.04 -10.19
N PHE A 82 2.29 0.01 -9.62
CA PHE A 82 0.89 -0.30 -9.88
C PHE A 82 -0.03 0.85 -9.47
N VAL A 83 0.16 1.45 -8.28
CA VAL A 83 -0.65 2.59 -7.85
C VAL A 83 -0.39 3.82 -8.72
N TRP A 84 0.86 4.13 -9.06
CA TRP A 84 1.23 5.22 -9.98
C TRP A 84 0.64 5.07 -11.38
N SER A 85 0.41 3.84 -11.85
CA SER A 85 -0.14 3.59 -13.18
C SER A 85 -1.63 3.95 -13.34
N ARG A 86 -2.31 4.33 -12.25
CA ARG A 86 -3.75 4.57 -12.23
C ARG A 86 -4.10 6.01 -12.61
N PRO A 87 -4.90 6.24 -13.67
CA PRO A 87 -5.29 7.59 -14.09
C PRO A 87 -6.44 8.19 -13.28
N ASP A 88 -7.15 7.38 -12.46
CA ASP A 88 -8.34 7.79 -11.72
C ASP A 88 -8.06 8.33 -10.31
N ILE A 89 -6.79 8.44 -9.95
CA ILE A 89 -6.31 8.93 -8.65
C ILE A 89 -5.12 9.86 -8.82
N GLU A 90 -4.85 10.67 -7.81
CA GLU A 90 -3.63 11.44 -7.68
C GLU A 90 -2.92 11.01 -6.39
N ILE A 91 -1.61 10.80 -6.48
CA ILE A 91 -0.78 10.48 -5.32
C ILE A 91 -0.29 11.79 -4.70
N VAL A 92 -0.67 12.01 -3.43
CA VAL A 92 -0.27 13.19 -2.66
C VAL A 92 1.08 12.95 -2.00
N ALA A 93 1.27 11.78 -1.41
CA ALA A 93 2.52 11.37 -0.78
C ALA A 93 2.63 9.85 -0.73
N ILE A 94 3.86 9.35 -0.76
CA ILE A 94 4.20 7.95 -0.49
C ILE A 94 5.36 7.94 0.48
N ASP A 95 5.24 7.13 1.52
CA ASP A 95 6.28 6.89 2.51
C ASP A 95 6.50 5.37 2.67
N ARG A 96 7.76 4.95 2.76
CA ARG A 96 8.12 3.54 3.01
C ARG A 96 8.68 3.43 4.41
N ARG A 97 8.12 2.51 5.20
CA ARG A 97 8.54 2.25 6.57
C ARG A 97 8.96 0.81 6.74
N TRP A 98 10.21 0.62 7.10
CA TRP A 98 10.67 -0.67 7.60
C TRP A 98 10.13 -0.87 9.01
N LEU A 99 9.70 -2.09 9.31
CA LEU A 99 9.46 -2.49 10.67
C LEU A 99 10.83 -2.88 11.25
N ASP A 100 11.39 -2.01 12.07
CA ASP A 100 12.64 -2.32 12.76
C ASP A 100 12.41 -3.52 13.67
N GLY A 101 13.22 -4.56 13.48
CA GLY A 101 13.08 -5.82 14.18
C GLY A 101 13.74 -5.80 15.54
N GLU A 102 13.33 -4.92 16.45
CA GLU A 102 13.70 -5.03 17.88
C GLU A 102 12.56 -4.54 18.79
N GLY A 103 12.01 -5.49 19.54
CA GLY A 103 11.24 -5.32 20.76
C GLY A 103 11.65 -6.41 21.74
#